data_AF-A0A953HCL8-F1
#
_entry.id   AF-A0A953HCL8-F1
#
_cell.length_a   1.000
_cell.length_b   1.000
_cell.length_c   1.000
_cell.angle_alpha   90.00
_cell.angle_beta   90.00
_cell.angle_gamma   90.00
#
_symmetry.space_group_name_H-M   'P 1'
#
loop_
_entity.id
_entity.type
_entity.pdbx_description
1 polymer ?
#
loop_
_entity_poly.entity_id
_entity_poly.type
_entity_poly.pdbx_seq_one_letter_code
_entity_poly.pdbx_strand_id
1 'polypeptide(L)'
;MRGFEHAEIHELIFDTWSENRMRLMGYLFYEKLSVDHDNGFGYIHITKEELERFAAGPNDTEGMVNMITSIRLIKVGVLITERNDALKLSFRSKGSIDVNLFAKSHFNGGGHFNASGGTSHLSWPETEQILLDKLPKFIHSSLNLS
;
A
#
# COMPACT_ATOMS: atom_id res chain seq x y z
N MET A 1 -24.42 -34.55 2.98
CA MET A 1 -23.48 -33.42 3.23
C MET A 1 -23.80 -32.34 2.22
N ARG A 2 -24.33 -31.18 2.64
CA ARG A 2 -24.44 -30.02 1.75
C ARG A 2 -23.01 -29.52 1.53
N GLY A 3 -22.57 -29.47 0.27
CA GLY A 3 -21.27 -28.91 -0.08
C GLY A 3 -21.23 -27.46 0.40
N PHE A 4 -20.16 -27.10 1.11
CA PHE A 4 -19.92 -25.71 1.48
C PHE A 4 -20.04 -24.83 0.23
N GLU A 5 -20.96 -23.87 0.24
CA GLU A 5 -21.23 -22.97 -0.89
C GLU A 5 -20.06 -21.97 -1.07
N HIS A 6 -18.93 -22.45 -1.60
CA HIS A 6 -17.74 -21.64 -1.85
C HIS A 6 -18.00 -20.45 -2.77
N ALA A 7 -18.95 -20.57 -3.71
CA ALA A 7 -19.32 -19.49 -4.61
C ALA A 7 -20.02 -18.34 -3.87
N GLU A 8 -21.01 -18.64 -3.02
CA GLU A 8 -21.75 -17.63 -2.25
C GLU A 8 -20.82 -16.91 -1.25
N ILE A 9 -19.91 -17.65 -0.60
CA ILE A 9 -18.88 -17.05 0.27
C ILE A 9 -17.93 -16.15 -0.51
N HIS A 10 -17.53 -16.56 -1.73
CA HIS A 10 -16.66 -15.75 -2.58
C HIS A 10 -17.35 -14.44 -3.01
N GLU A 11 -18.61 -14.51 -3.44
CA GLU A 11 -19.42 -13.34 -3.82
C GLU A 11 -19.56 -12.36 -2.65
N LEU A 12 -19.87 -12.85 -1.44
CA LEU A 12 -20.02 -11.98 -0.26
C LEU A 12 -18.72 -11.30 0.18
N ILE A 13 -17.55 -11.89 -0.12
CA ILE A 13 -16.24 -11.33 0.25
C ILE A 13 -15.69 -10.38 -0.83
N PHE A 14 -15.88 -10.70 -2.12
CA PHE A 14 -15.21 -9.98 -3.22
C PHE A 14 -16.15 -9.20 -4.13
N ASP A 15 -17.44 -9.54 -4.20
CA ASP A 15 -18.41 -8.93 -5.12
C ASP A 15 -19.33 -7.92 -4.41
N THR A 16 -18.86 -7.34 -3.31
CA THR A 16 -19.59 -6.35 -2.49
C THR A 16 -19.01 -4.94 -2.58
N TRP A 17 -18.00 -4.72 -3.42
CA TRP A 17 -17.35 -3.43 -3.57
C TRP A 17 -18.21 -2.39 -4.28
N SER A 18 -18.12 -1.15 -3.83
CA SER A 18 -18.85 -0.03 -4.41
C SER A 18 -18.32 0.37 -5.79
N GLU A 19 -19.16 0.96 -6.64
CA GLU A 19 -18.73 1.60 -7.89
C GLU A 19 -17.67 2.68 -7.64
N ASN A 20 -17.83 3.46 -6.58
CA ASN A 20 -16.92 4.52 -6.16
C ASN A 20 -15.51 3.99 -5.92
N ARG A 21 -15.39 2.84 -5.24
CA ARG A 21 -14.11 2.16 -5.06
C ARG A 21 -13.45 1.81 -6.39
N MET A 22 -14.22 1.26 -7.32
CA MET A 22 -13.68 0.88 -8.64
C MET A 22 -13.19 2.10 -9.43
N ARG A 23 -13.93 3.21 -9.37
CA ARG A 23 -13.53 4.49 -9.99
C ARG A 23 -12.30 5.09 -9.34
N LEU A 24 -12.24 5.12 -8.00
CA LEU A 24 -11.06 5.58 -7.26
C LEU A 24 -9.85 4.73 -7.63
N MET A 25 -9.98 3.40 -7.59
CA MET A 25 -8.91 2.48 -7.94
C MET A 25 -8.36 2.74 -9.34
N GLY A 26 -9.23 2.86 -10.35
CA GLY A 26 -8.83 3.19 -11.71
C GLY A 26 -8.06 4.51 -11.80
N TYR A 27 -8.55 5.56 -11.16
CA TYR A 27 -7.87 6.86 -11.10
C TYR A 27 -6.49 6.74 -10.43
N LEU A 28 -6.40 6.08 -9.28
CA LEU A 28 -5.14 5.97 -8.53
C LEU A 28 -4.06 5.20 -9.32
N PHE A 29 -4.42 4.08 -9.95
CA PHE A 29 -3.44 3.31 -10.73
C PHE A 29 -3.03 4.00 -12.03
N TYR A 30 -3.93 4.79 -12.63
CA TYR A 30 -3.64 5.48 -13.88
C TYR A 30 -2.85 6.79 -13.66
N GLU A 31 -3.23 7.60 -12.67
CA GLU A 31 -2.69 8.96 -12.47
C GLU A 31 -1.66 9.06 -11.34
N LYS A 32 -1.70 8.17 -10.35
CA LYS A 32 -1.01 8.36 -9.05
C LYS A 32 0.05 7.31 -8.75
N LEU A 33 0.13 6.24 -9.55
CA LEU A 33 1.09 5.17 -9.34
C LEU A 33 2.50 5.63 -9.74
N SER A 34 3.39 5.72 -8.74
CA SER A 34 4.82 5.90 -8.93
C SER A 34 5.52 4.54 -8.83
N VAL A 35 6.41 4.24 -9.77
CA VAL A 35 7.17 2.99 -9.81
C VAL A 35 8.65 3.27 -10.01
N ASP A 36 9.47 2.76 -9.10
CA ASP A 36 10.92 2.70 -9.23
C ASP A 36 11.29 1.26 -9.59
N HIS A 37 11.47 1.02 -10.89
CA HIS A 37 11.82 -0.29 -11.42
C HIS A 37 13.22 -0.75 -11.03
N ASP A 38 14.16 0.19 -10.88
CA ASP A 38 15.56 -0.10 -10.60
C ASP A 38 15.75 -0.58 -9.15
N ASN A 39 14.96 -0.01 -8.24
CA ASN A 39 14.98 -0.37 -6.81
C ASN A 39 13.83 -1.31 -6.39
N GLY A 40 12.95 -1.69 -7.33
CA GLY A 40 11.94 -2.72 -7.12
C GLY A 40 10.83 -2.32 -6.13
N PHE A 41 10.43 -1.05 -6.09
CA PHE A 41 9.29 -0.62 -5.28
C PHE A 41 8.34 0.31 -6.05
N GLY A 42 7.10 0.39 -5.57
CA GLY A 42 6.12 1.35 -6.08
C GLY A 42 5.28 1.91 -4.95
N TYR A 43 4.66 3.07 -5.19
CA TYR A 43 3.80 3.70 -4.22
C TYR A 43 2.68 4.51 -4.85
N ILE A 44 1.61 4.72 -4.09
CA ILE A 44 0.52 5.64 -4.42
C ILE A 44 0.28 6.52 -3.20
N HIS A 45 0.17 7.82 -3.43
CA HIS A 45 -0.29 8.80 -2.44
C HIS A 45 -1.72 9.24 -2.77
N ILE A 46 -2.61 9.13 -1.79
CA ILE A 46 -4.02 9.50 -1.88
C ILE A 46 -4.28 10.68 -0.94
N THR A 47 -4.70 11.81 -1.49
CA THR A 47 -5.04 13.00 -0.70
C THR A 47 -6.45 12.93 -0.11
N LYS A 48 -6.74 13.77 0.88
CA LYS A 48 -8.08 13.87 1.45
C LYS A 48 -9.12 14.33 0.41
N GLU A 49 -8.75 15.28 -0.44
CA GLU A 49 -9.62 15.80 -1.50
C GLU A 49 -9.94 14.72 -2.54
N GLU A 50 -8.99 13.81 -2.81
CA GLU A 50 -9.23 12.67 -3.70
C GLU A 50 -10.21 11.68 -3.08
N LEU A 51 -10.08 11.35 -1.80
CA LEU A 51 -11.05 10.50 -1.10
C LEU A 51 -12.45 11.12 -1.12
N GLU A 52 -12.56 12.43 -0.86
CA GLU A 52 -13.83 13.17 -0.89
C GLU A 52 -14.43 13.22 -2.30
N ARG A 53 -13.60 13.50 -3.33
CA ARG A 53 -14.01 13.55 -4.75
C ARG A 53 -14.65 12.24 -5.21
N PHE A 54 -14.12 11.11 -4.76
CA PHE A 54 -14.63 9.79 -5.12
C PHE A 54 -15.67 9.25 -4.11
N ALA A 55 -16.04 10.04 -3.08
CA ALA A 55 -16.90 9.60 -1.99
C ALA A 55 -16.44 8.25 -1.40
N ALA A 56 -15.14 8.11 -1.20
CA ALA A 56 -14.48 6.89 -0.76
C ALA A 56 -14.24 6.90 0.75
N GLY A 57 -14.63 5.80 1.40
CA GLY A 57 -14.38 5.56 2.81
C GLY A 57 -13.04 4.85 3.08
N PRO A 58 -12.68 4.67 4.37
CA PRO A 58 -11.45 3.97 4.76
C PRO A 58 -11.30 2.56 4.18
N ASN A 59 -12.41 1.84 3.96
CA ASN A 59 -12.40 0.48 3.42
C ASN A 59 -12.19 0.45 1.90
N ASP A 60 -12.41 1.57 1.20
CA ASP A 60 -12.31 1.61 -0.26
C ASP A 60 -10.85 1.58 -0.74
N THR A 61 -9.87 1.78 0.14
CA THR A 61 -8.45 1.65 -0.20
C THR A 61 -7.83 0.32 0.23
N GLU A 62 -8.60 -0.53 0.92
CA GLU A 62 -8.12 -1.82 1.42
C GLU A 62 -7.66 -2.72 0.28
N GLY A 63 -6.51 -3.38 0.44
CA GLY A 63 -5.97 -4.32 -0.54
C GLY A 63 -5.29 -3.70 -1.76
N MET A 64 -5.45 -2.39 -2.03
CA MET A 64 -4.80 -1.72 -3.18
C MET A 64 -3.28 -1.83 -3.15
N VAL A 65 -2.67 -1.78 -1.96
CA VAL A 65 -1.23 -1.97 -1.79
C VAL A 65 -0.73 -3.34 -2.31
N ASN A 66 -1.57 -4.38 -2.25
CA ASN A 66 -1.22 -5.70 -2.81
C ASN A 66 -1.12 -5.63 -4.34
N MET A 67 -1.98 -4.86 -4.99
CA MET A 67 -1.96 -4.70 -6.44
C MET A 67 -0.69 -4.00 -6.92
N ILE A 68 -0.15 -3.03 -6.16
CA ILE A 68 1.16 -2.43 -6.46
C ILE A 68 2.24 -3.52 -6.53
N THR A 69 2.29 -4.40 -5.53
CA THR A 69 3.28 -5.50 -5.56
C THR A 69 3.01 -6.53 -6.65
N SER A 70 1.81 -6.59 -7.25
CA SER A 70 1.53 -7.51 -8.35
C SER A 70 2.29 -7.16 -9.64
N ILE A 71 2.75 -5.91 -9.78
CA ILE A 71 3.58 -5.46 -10.89
C ILE A 71 4.88 -6.27 -10.94
N ARG A 72 5.27 -6.69 -12.15
CA ARG A 72 6.47 -7.51 -12.36
C ARG A 72 7.70 -6.80 -11.77
N LEU A 73 8.54 -7.57 -11.07
CA LEU A 73 9.76 -7.12 -10.40
C LEU A 73 9.57 -6.18 -9.20
N ILE A 74 8.36 -5.69 -8.92
CA ILE A 74 8.10 -4.92 -7.71
C ILE A 74 8.05 -5.85 -6.50
N LYS A 75 8.90 -5.54 -5.52
CA LYS A 75 9.09 -6.29 -4.28
C LYS A 75 8.45 -5.61 -3.09
N VAL A 76 8.32 -4.27 -3.10
CA VAL A 76 7.65 -3.51 -2.05
C VAL A 76 6.61 -2.56 -2.65
N GLY A 77 5.42 -2.54 -2.08
CA GLY A 77 4.35 -1.61 -2.41
C GLY A 77 4.02 -0.76 -1.19
N VAL A 78 3.79 0.53 -1.39
CA VAL A 78 3.40 1.47 -0.33
C VAL A 78 2.14 2.22 -0.73
N LEU A 79 1.12 2.19 0.11
CA LEU A 79 -0.06 3.03 -0.04
C LEU A 79 -0.03 4.09 1.05
N ILE A 80 0.01 5.37 0.65
CA ILE A 80 0.01 6.51 1.55
C ILE A 80 -1.34 7.17 1.46
N THR A 81 -2.03 7.33 2.59
CA THR A 81 -3.36 7.92 2.63
C THR A 81 -3.38 9.05 3.66
N GLU A 82 -3.79 10.24 3.22
CA GLU A 82 -3.97 11.38 4.11
C GLU A 82 -5.10 11.13 5.12
N ARG A 83 -4.83 11.54 6.35
CA ARG A 83 -5.78 11.68 7.46
C ARG A 83 -5.60 13.07 8.04
N ASN A 84 -6.55 13.52 8.85
CA ASN A 84 -6.65 14.91 9.31
C ASN A 84 -5.30 15.54 9.72
N ASP A 85 -4.45 14.82 10.46
CA ASP A 85 -3.17 15.36 10.98
C ASP A 85 -1.95 14.49 10.67
N ALA A 86 -2.08 13.52 9.76
CA ALA A 86 -1.00 12.58 9.47
C ALA A 86 -1.19 11.83 8.16
N LEU A 87 -0.09 11.30 7.63
CA LEU A 87 -0.10 10.34 6.54
C LEU A 87 -0.07 8.92 7.12
N LYS A 88 -1.03 8.08 6.72
CA LYS A 88 -1.01 6.66 7.03
C LYS A 88 -0.35 5.90 5.89
N LEU A 89 0.69 5.14 6.21
CA LEU A 89 1.42 4.32 5.25
C LEU A 89 1.04 2.85 5.46
N SER A 90 0.67 2.16 4.40
CA SER A 90 0.47 0.71 4.37
C SER A 90 1.53 0.09 3.49
N PHE A 91 2.29 -0.84 4.05
CA PHE A 91 3.38 -1.52 3.34
C PHE A 91 3.01 -2.97 3.04
N ARG A 92 3.43 -3.42 1.87
CA ARG A 92 3.47 -4.84 1.50
C ARG A 92 4.78 -5.18 0.85
N SER A 93 5.31 -6.34 1.17
CA SER A 93 6.50 -6.88 0.52
C SER A 93 6.32 -8.32 0.06
N LYS A 94 7.22 -8.73 -0.83
CA LYS A 94 7.39 -10.11 -1.28
C LYS A 94 8.70 -10.69 -0.76
N GLY A 95 8.69 -11.99 -0.48
CA GLY A 95 9.90 -12.74 -0.13
C GLY A 95 10.39 -12.41 1.28
N SER A 96 11.67 -12.07 1.39
CA SER A 96 12.45 -11.92 2.63
C SER A 96 12.62 -10.46 3.08
N ILE A 97 11.81 -9.52 2.60
CA ILE A 97 11.93 -8.09 2.95
C ILE A 97 10.99 -7.78 4.13
N ASP A 98 11.54 -7.51 5.31
CA ASP A 98 10.77 -7.19 6.52
C ASP A 98 10.29 -5.73 6.52
N VAL A 99 9.11 -5.47 5.95
CA VAL A 99 8.53 -4.12 5.95
C VAL A 99 8.04 -3.68 7.33
N ASN A 100 7.87 -4.60 8.29
CA ASN A 100 7.55 -4.23 9.67
C ASN A 100 8.76 -3.59 10.35
N LEU A 101 9.98 -4.08 10.10
CA LEU A 101 11.20 -3.43 10.56
C LEU A 101 11.31 -2.02 9.96
N PHE A 102 11.13 -1.87 8.65
CA PHE A 102 11.17 -0.56 7.99
C PHE A 102 10.14 0.42 8.57
N ALA A 103 8.89 -0.02 8.74
CA ALA A 103 7.82 0.80 9.30
C ALA A 103 8.11 1.25 10.74
N LYS A 104 8.66 0.37 11.58
CA LYS A 104 9.09 0.71 12.96
C LYS A 104 10.19 1.75 12.98
N SER A 105 11.20 1.59 12.12
CA SER A 105 12.38 2.45 12.11
C SER A 105 12.12 3.86 11.59
N HIS A 106 11.14 4.04 10.69
CA HIS A 106 10.97 5.30 9.97
C HIS A 106 9.60 5.98 10.15
N PHE A 107 8.57 5.24 10.56
CA PHE A 107 7.19 5.74 10.54
C PHE A 107 6.39 5.37 11.80
N ASN A 108 7.05 5.21 12.95
CA ASN A 108 6.40 4.87 14.24
C ASN A 108 5.38 3.72 14.07
N GLY A 109 5.75 2.73 13.25
CA GLY A 109 4.83 1.74 12.71
C GLY A 109 4.97 0.37 13.35
N GLY A 110 4.35 -0.62 12.71
CA GLY A 110 4.43 -2.02 13.09
C GLY A 110 3.50 -2.90 12.27
N GLY A 111 3.52 -4.20 12.56
CA GLY A 111 2.66 -5.20 11.93
C GLY A 111 3.39 -6.52 11.73
N HIS A 112 3.15 -7.15 10.60
CA HIS A 112 3.79 -8.40 10.21
C HIS A 112 4.93 -8.18 9.22
N PHE A 113 5.80 -9.19 9.14
CA PHE A 113 6.99 -9.21 8.29
C PHE A 113 6.74 -8.69 6.86
N ASN A 114 5.72 -9.22 6.17
CA ASN A 114 5.38 -8.80 4.79
C ASN A 114 4.23 -7.78 4.70
N ALA A 115 3.72 -7.31 5.84
CA ALA A 115 2.46 -6.59 5.92
C ALA A 115 2.42 -5.69 7.16
N SER A 116 2.80 -4.42 7.00
CA SER A 116 2.91 -3.47 8.10
C SER A 116 2.24 -2.14 7.78
N GLY A 117 2.04 -1.32 8.82
CA GLY A 117 1.54 0.04 8.72
C GLY A 117 2.43 1.01 9.48
N GLY A 118 2.40 2.28 9.10
CA GLY A 118 3.12 3.37 9.73
C GLY A 118 2.34 4.67 9.67
N THR A 119 2.80 5.66 10.43
CA THR A 119 2.26 7.03 10.45
C THR A 119 3.42 8.01 10.28
N SER A 120 3.29 8.92 9.32
CA SER A 120 4.16 10.10 9.22
C SER A 120 3.38 11.34 9.65
N HIS A 121 3.98 12.16 10.51
CA HIS A 121 3.48 13.48 10.87
C HIS A 121 4.15 14.61 10.05
N LEU A 122 4.96 14.24 9.07
CA LEU A 122 5.59 15.17 8.14
C LEU A 122 4.65 15.44 6.96
N SER A 123 4.99 16.45 6.17
CA SER A 123 4.30 16.70 4.90
C SER A 123 4.51 15.55 3.89
N TRP A 124 3.67 15.50 2.86
CA TRP A 124 3.85 14.52 1.77
C TRP A 124 5.24 14.62 1.12
N PRO A 125 5.75 15.78 0.70
CA PRO A 125 7.09 15.87 0.10
C PRO A 125 8.22 15.36 1.00
N GLU A 126 8.16 15.65 2.29
CA GLU A 126 9.17 15.16 3.25
C GLU A 126 9.06 13.64 3.45
N THR A 127 7.84 13.11 3.52
CA THR A 127 7.58 11.67 3.64
C THR A 127 8.01 10.91 2.40
N GLU A 128 7.71 11.44 1.21
CA GLU A 128 8.16 10.91 -0.07
C GLU A 128 9.69 10.88 -0.14
N GLN A 129 10.36 11.95 0.30
CA GLN A 129 11.81 12.00 0.32
C GLN A 129 12.43 10.92 1.21
N ILE A 130 11.82 10.59 2.36
CA ILE A 130 12.26 9.48 3.21
C ILE A 130 12.10 8.15 2.47
N LEU A 131 10.97 7.92 1.79
CA LEU A 131 10.76 6.70 1.01
C LEU A 131 11.82 6.58 -0.08
N LEU A 132 12.03 7.62 -0.88
CA LEU A 132 13.00 7.64 -1.98
C LEU A 132 14.45 7.46 -1.50
N ASP A 133 14.83 7.98 -0.34
CA ASP A 133 16.21 7.86 0.18
C ASP A 133 16.46 6.54 0.94
N LYS A 134 15.49 6.06 1.71
CA LYS A 134 15.69 4.95 2.66
C LYS A 134 15.24 3.61 2.12
N LEU A 135 14.12 3.56 1.40
CA LEU A 135 13.51 2.30 0.99
C LEU A 135 14.38 1.51 0.00
N PRO A 136 15.01 2.13 -1.03
CA PRO A 136 15.96 1.42 -1.89
C PRO A 136 17.07 0.72 -1.12
N LYS A 137 17.74 1.45 -0.21
CA LYS A 137 18.85 0.92 0.59
C LYS A 137 18.41 -0.26 1.45
N PHE A 138 17.20 -0.17 2.01
CA PHE A 138 16.60 -1.23 2.82
C PHE A 138 16.27 -2.49 1.99
N ILE A 139 15.75 -2.31 0.77
CA ILE A 139 15.46 -3.43 -0.14
C ILE A 139 16.77 -4.12 -0.55
N HIS A 140 17.76 -3.35 -0.99
CA HIS A 140 19.07 -3.89 -1.39
C HIS A 140 19.76 -4.64 -0.26
N SER A 141 19.75 -4.11 0.97
CA SER A 141 20.33 -4.81 2.12
C SER A 141 19.58 -6.11 2.42
N SER A 142 18.25 -6.12 2.35
CA SER A 142 17.44 -7.31 2.62
C SER A 142 17.66 -8.43 1.61
N LEU A 143 17.93 -8.10 0.34
CA LEU A 143 18.17 -9.09 -0.72
C LEU A 143 19.61 -9.60 -0.76
N ASN A 144 20.58 -8.82 -0.26
CA ASN A 144 21.98 -9.26 -0.14
C ASN A 144 22.23 -10.14 1.10
N LEU A 145 21.27 -10.21 2.01
CA LEU A 145 21.32 -11.02 3.24
C LEU A 145 20.65 -12.41 3.07
N SER A 146 20.08 -12.70 1.89
CA SER A 146 19.35 -13.94 1.58
C SER A 146 20.12 -14.89 0.68
#